data_AF-A0A352R5E8-F1
#
_entry.id   AF-A0A352R5E8-F1
#
_cell.length_a   1.000
_cell.length_b   1.000
_cell.length_c   1.000
_cell.angle_alpha   90.00
_cell.angle_beta   90.00
_cell.angle_gamma   90.00
#
_symmetry.space_group_name_H-M   'P 1'
#
loop_
_entity.id
_entity.type
_entity.pdbx_description
1 polymer ?
#
loop_
_entity_poly.entity_id
_entity_poly.type
_entity_poly.pdbx_seq_one_letter_code
_entity_poly.pdbx_strand_id
1 'polypeptide(L)' 'MRGLHKLTFLLILIGGLNWGLELFGLALGSWGLPEMLVKIVYALVALSAIYEIFAHKSMCKSCEAGQ' A
#
# COMPACT_ATOMS: atom_id res chain seq x y z
N MET A 1 10.57 13.37 -2.34
CA MET A 1 9.27 14.09 -2.48
C MET A 1 8.36 13.68 -1.33
N ARG A 2 8.15 14.53 -0.31
CA ARG A 2 7.34 14.18 0.88
C ARG A 2 5.91 13.72 0.56
N GLY A 3 5.33 14.20 -0.54
CA GLY A 3 4.00 13.79 -1.00
C GLY A 3 3.95 12.34 -1.49
N LEU A 4 4.99 11.88 -2.21
CA LEU A 4 5.02 10.53 -2.76
C LEU A 4 5.09 9.49 -1.64
N HIS A 5 5.97 9.69 -0.65
CA HIS A 5 6.07 8.86 0.54
C HIS A 5 4.73 8.70 1.30
N LYS A 6 3.99 9.80 1.49
CA LYS A 6 2.67 9.73 2.14
C LYS A 6 1.67 8.92 1.32
N LEU A 7 1.68 9.09 0.00
CA LEU A 7 0.76 8.39 -0.90
C LEU A 7 1.06 6.88 -0.94
N THR A 8 2.32 6.50 -1.13
CA THR A 8 2.74 5.09 -1.15
C THR A 8 2.50 4.43 0.19
N PHE A 9 2.77 5.11 1.30
CA PHE A 9 2.46 4.61 2.65
C PHE A 9 0.96 4.36 2.83
N LEU A 10 0.10 5.29 2.39
CA LEU A 10 -1.35 5.11 2.46
C LEU A 10 -1.83 3.92 1.61
N LEU A 11 -1.30 3.76 0.40
CA LEU A 11 -1.64 2.64 -0.48
C LEU A 11 -1.26 1.28 0.15
N ILE A 12 -0.12 1.19 0.83
CA ILE A 12 0.26 -0.03 1.57
C ILE A 12 -0.72 -0.30 2.71
N LEU A 13 -1.13 0.73 3.48
CA LEU A 13 -2.11 0.55 4.55
C LEU A 13 -3.44 0.02 4.00
N ILE A 14 -3.91 0.55 2.87
CA ILE A 14 -5.11 0.05 2.19
C ILE A 14 -4.91 -1.41 1.76
N GLY A 15 -3.74 -1.77 1.21
CA GLY A 15 -3.40 -3.15 0.86
C GLY A 15 -3.41 -4.10 2.06
N GLY A 16 -2.84 -3.68 3.20
CA GLY A 16 -2.85 -4.44 4.45
C GLY A 16 -4.27 -4.62 5.01
N LEU A 17 -5.10 -3.58 4.98
CA LEU A 17 -6.51 -3.66 5.37
C LEU A 17 -7.29 -4.62 4.46
N ASN A 18 -7.06 -4.57 3.14
CA ASN A 18 -7.65 -5.51 2.19
C ASN A 18 -7.28 -6.97 2.52
N TRP A 19 -6.02 -7.23 2.88
CA TRP A 19 -5.58 -8.54 3.37
C TRP A 19 -6.29 -8.96 4.66
N GLY A 20 -6.57 -8.02 5.57
CA GLY A 20 -7.40 -8.28 6.74
C GLY A 20 -8.85 -8.63 6.38
N LEU A 21 -9.43 -7.96 5.39
CA LEU A 21 -10.78 -8.26 4.89
C LEU A 21 -10.87 -9.61 4.18
N GLU A 22 -9.78 -10.07 3.56
CA GLU A 22 -9.70 -11.41 2.94
C GLU A 22 -10.00 -12.52 3.96
N LEU A 23 -9.62 -12.35 5.23
CA LEU A 23 -9.93 -13.31 6.31
C LEU A 23 -11.44 -13.55 6.50
N PHE A 24 -12.27 -12.59 6.08
CA PHE A 24 -13.72 -12.66 6.14
C PHE A 24 -14.37 -12.91 4.77
N GLY A 25 -13.56 -13.15 3.72
CA GLY A 25 -14.04 -13.25 2.34
C GLY A 25 -14.55 -11.92 1.76
N LEU A 26 -14.18 -10.79 2.37
CA LEU A 26 -14.65 -9.44 2.03
C LEU A 26 -13.58 -8.59 1.32
N ALA A 27 -12.54 -9.20 0.77
CA ALA A 27 -11.52 -8.46 0.04
C ALA A 27 -12.06 -7.85 -1.27
N LEU A 28 -11.32 -6.90 -1.83
CA LEU A 28 -11.63 -6.23 -3.11
C LEU A 28 -11.97 -7.22 -4.24
N GLY A 29 -11.33 -8.39 -4.25
CA GLY A 29 -11.61 -9.43 -5.24
C GLY A 29 -13.02 -10.02 -5.17
N SER A 30 -13.69 -9.97 -4.02
CA SER A 30 -15.03 -10.54 -3.83
C SER A 30 -16.18 -9.56 -4.09
N TRP A 31 -15.89 -8.28 -4.36
CA TRP A 31 -16.90 -7.22 -4.49
C TRP A 31 -17.58 -7.15 -5.87
N GLY A 32 -17.30 -8.08 -6.78
CA GLY A 32 -17.86 -8.06 -8.14
C GLY A 32 -17.34 -6.91 -9.02
N LEU A 33 -16.20 -6.32 -8.66
CA LEU A 33 -15.54 -5.27 -9.44
C LEU A 33 -14.93 -5.84 -10.73
N PRO A 34 -14.77 -5.03 -11.79
CA PRO A 34 -14.06 -5.46 -13.00
C PRO A 34 -12.64 -5.94 -12.68
N GLU A 35 -12.26 -7.11 -13.21
CA GLU A 35 -10.96 -7.74 -12.93
C GLU A 35 -9.77 -6.81 -13.19
N MET A 36 -9.84 -6.01 -14.27
CA MET A 36 -8.80 -5.03 -14.61
C MET A 36 -8.62 -3.98 -13.52
N LEU A 37 -9.70 -3.51 -12.89
CA LEU A 37 -9.63 -2.52 -11.83
C LEU A 37 -8.95 -3.09 -10.57
N VAL A 38 -9.32 -4.31 -10.18
CA VAL A 38 -8.69 -5.00 -9.03
C VAL A 38 -7.20 -5.18 -9.26
N LYS A 39 -6.80 -5.61 -10.47
CA LYS A 39 -5.38 -5.78 -10.83
C LYS A 39 -4.60 -4.46 -10.80
N ILE A 40 -5.20 -3.35 -11.25
CA ILE A 40 -4.56 -2.03 -11.19
C ILE A 40 -4.31 -1.63 -9.73
N VAL A 41 -5.30 -1.79 -8.85
CA VAL A 41 -5.14 -1.49 -7.42
C VAL A 41 -4.02 -2.35 -6.81
N TYR A 42 -4.00 -3.65 -7.12
CA TYR A 42 -2.96 -4.54 -6.60
C TYR A 42 -1.56 -4.19 -7.11
N ALA A 43 -1.44 -3.79 -8.38
CA ALA A 43 -0.18 -3.30 -8.93
C ALA A 43 0.29 -2.02 -8.22
N LEU A 44 -0.61 -1.07 -7.96
CA LEU A 44 -0.30 0.16 -7.23
C LEU A 44 0.16 -0.10 -5.79
N VAL A 45 -0.49 -1.04 -5.09
CA VAL A 45 -0.09 -1.46 -3.74
C VAL A 45 1.31 -2.10 -3.78
N ALA A 46 1.58 -3.00 -4.73
CA ALA A 46 2.88 -3.65 -4.87
C ALA A 46 4.01 -2.65 -5.18
N LEU A 47 3.79 -1.72 -6.12
CA LEU A 47 4.75 -0.66 -6.43
C LEU A 47 4.99 0.27 -5.23
N SER A 48 3.95 0.55 -4.45
CA SER A 48 4.07 1.35 -3.23
C SER A 48 4.91 0.65 -2.18
N ALA A 49 4.72 -0.66 -1.99
CA ALA A 49 5.53 -1.47 -1.09
C ALA A 49 7.02 -1.45 -1.49
N ILE A 50 7.31 -1.63 -2.77
CA ILE A 50 8.69 -1.54 -3.30
C ILE A 50 9.27 -0.15 -3.01
N TYR A 51 8.52 0.93 -3.28
CA TYR A 51 8.98 2.29 -3.02
C TYR A 51 9.30 2.52 -1.53
N GLU A 52 8.40 2.13 -0.62
CA GLU A 52 8.61 2.33 0.81
C GLU A 52 9.79 1.50 1.34
N ILE A 53 10.05 0.29 0.84
CA ILE A 53 11.22 -0.50 1.23
C ILE A 53 12.53 0.28 1.02
N PHE A 54 12.65 0.99 -0.10
CA PHE A 54 13.88 1.73 -0.44
C PHE A 54 13.89 3.18 0.06
N ALA A 55 12.74 3.81 0.21
CA ALA A 55 12.63 5.25 0.50
C ALA A 55 12.17 5.60 1.92
N HIS A 56 11.54 4.68 2.66
CA HIS A 56 10.87 5.00 3.92
C HIS A 56 11.82 5.60 4.97
N LYS A 57 12.96 4.95 5.24
CA LYS A 57 13.90 5.36 6.29
C LYS A 57 14.45 6.78 6.07
N SER A 58 14.71 7.16 4.82
CA SER A 58 15.27 8.47 4.49
C SER A 58 14.21 9.58 4.43
N MET A 59 12.93 9.23 4.30
CA MET A 59 11.82 10.20 4.16
C MET A 59 10.97 10.34 5.42
N CYS A 60 10.97 9.34 6.31
CA CYS A 60 10.19 9.30 7.54
C CYS A 60 10.97 9.92 8.70
N LYS A 61 10.49 11.07 9.21
CA LYS A 61 11.11 11.79 10.33
C LYS A 61 11.27 10.93 11.59
N SER A 62 10.32 10.04 11.86
CA SER A 62 10.37 9.15 13.03
C SER A 62 11.40 8.03 12.86
N CYS A 63 11.72 7.64 11.63
CA CYS A 63 12.76 6.65 11.33
C CYS A 63 14.14 7.27 11.15
N GLU A 64 14.21 8.58 10.88
CA GLU A 64 15.45 9.36 10.77
C GLU A 64 16.11 9.55 12.14
N ALA A 65 15.32 9.79 13.20
CA ALA A 65 15.80 10.08 14.56
C ALA A 65 16.44 8.89 15.32
N GLY A 66 16.62 7.73 14.67
CA GLY A 66 17.15 6.50 15.28
C GLY A 66 18.54 6.09 14.79
N GLN A 67 19.34 7.00 14.24
CA GLN A 67 20.74 6.77 13.83
C GLN A 67 21.68 7.79 14.48
#